data_AF-A0A6L5X1Z0-F1
#
_entry.id   AF-A0A6L5X1Z0-F1
#
_cell.length_a   1.000
_cell.length_b   1.000
_cell.length_c   1.000
_cell.angle_alpha   90.00
_cell.angle_beta   90.00
_cell.angle_gamma   90.00
#
_symmetry.space_group_name_H-M   'P 1'
#
loop_
_entity.id
_entity.type
_entity.pdbx_description
1 polymer ?
#
loop_
_entity_poly.entity_id
_entity_poly.type
_entity_poly.pdbx_seq_one_letter_code
_entity_poly.pdbx_strand_id
1 'polypeptide(L)'
;MNKTLLCNLDLLRRKFGGLSEDQNKAIEEFRDTFLRMLDGFLDRQKNQVIFFSRDQNSLNNAQEAFDSAHPLYGYSTREQVKNLLQEGENSEYLIVSNKDVDFQMAVRFRVLLVIPLWIPHEDRAEHYGITVDLPEQLFQFVQVLNNHNFWYSTCLIDEHSVVLSLMDARYKKYAWTTNEQAMMQNFEHLLKQGRSRSYYKILLYHFLSGMTNTDLFDDIELFGMIPSSDCTLNPDMFDFMQQIRYIKGKRLPHNKMQCDNLLIRAFPKEKAHETDSSIRAQKGPEVEFSTLYLNEEFADKIQRLRKAGRFNVCIFDDYMTFGNSFNAVRNILTHLGANKIVFVSLGNFGRPFERWDYDIQGNVFDIGYNYRLISKTQLQLDYNYRAKEEVAALYEIYNGE
;
A
#
# COMPACT_ATOMS: atom_id res chain seq x y z
N MET A 1 16.73 4.65 -4.53
CA MET A 1 16.98 4.74 -3.08
C MET A 1 17.75 3.52 -2.65
N ASN A 2 18.76 3.63 -1.77
CA ASN A 2 19.45 2.44 -1.27
C ASN A 2 18.57 1.80 -0.18
N LYS A 3 18.49 0.48 -0.16
CA LYS A 3 17.75 -0.26 0.87
C LYS A 3 18.70 -1.07 1.73
N THR A 4 18.40 -1.13 3.00
CA THR A 4 19.05 -2.02 3.96
C THR A 4 18.09 -3.15 4.30
N LEU A 5 18.45 -4.37 3.87
CA LEU A 5 17.72 -5.58 4.24
C LEU A 5 18.14 -6.03 5.65
N LEU A 6 17.20 -5.98 6.58
CA LEU A 6 17.36 -6.49 7.93
C LEU A 6 16.82 -7.92 7.94
N CYS A 7 17.69 -8.91 7.85
CA CYS A 7 17.34 -10.32 7.67
C CYS A 7 17.47 -11.10 8.98
N ASN A 8 16.43 -11.81 9.40
CA ASN A 8 16.58 -12.72 10.54
C ASN A 8 17.60 -13.81 10.21
N LEU A 9 18.49 -14.14 11.16
CA LEU A 9 19.57 -15.11 10.97
C LEU A 9 19.07 -16.51 10.57
N ASP A 10 17.81 -16.86 10.87
CA ASP A 10 17.21 -18.13 10.48
C ASP A 10 17.19 -18.33 8.95
N LEU A 11 17.25 -17.26 8.15
CA LEU A 11 17.39 -17.32 6.69
C LEU A 11 18.69 -18.00 6.22
N LEU A 12 19.72 -18.06 7.07
CA LEU A 12 21.00 -18.73 6.76
C LEU A 12 20.98 -20.23 7.11
N ARG A 13 19.92 -20.75 7.73
CA ARG A 13 19.87 -22.14 8.17
C ARG A 13 19.68 -23.08 7.00
N ARG A 14 20.40 -24.20 7.04
CA ARG A 14 20.24 -25.31 6.11
C ARG A 14 19.11 -26.27 6.49
N LYS A 15 18.77 -26.30 7.78
CA LYS A 15 17.82 -27.25 8.34
C LYS A 15 17.12 -26.70 9.58
N PHE A 16 15.90 -27.17 9.79
CA PHE A 16 15.10 -26.91 10.97
C PHE A 16 14.67 -28.23 11.62
N GLY A 17 14.65 -28.25 12.96
CA GLY A 17 14.17 -29.42 13.70
C GLY A 17 12.69 -29.66 13.45
N GLY A 18 12.28 -30.93 13.39
CA GLY A 18 10.88 -31.31 13.18
C GLY A 18 10.44 -31.38 11.71
N LEU A 19 11.33 -31.09 10.76
CA LEU A 19 11.08 -31.26 9.33
C LEU A 19 11.70 -32.56 8.79
N SER A 20 11.13 -33.11 7.72
CA SER A 20 11.68 -34.26 7.01
C SER A 20 12.99 -33.91 6.29
N GLU A 21 13.74 -34.93 5.85
CA GLU A 21 14.96 -34.71 5.05
C GLU A 21 14.65 -33.99 3.73
N ASP A 22 13.58 -34.38 3.03
CA ASP A 22 13.16 -33.73 1.79
C ASP A 22 12.79 -32.25 2.00
N GLN A 23 12.10 -31.94 3.10
CA GLN A 23 11.76 -30.55 3.45
C GLN A 23 13.03 -29.72 3.75
N ASN A 24 13.98 -30.29 4.50
CA ASN A 24 15.24 -29.61 4.78
C ASN A 24 16.09 -29.44 3.51
N LYS A 25 16.06 -30.40 2.58
CA LYS A 25 16.73 -30.27 1.29
C LYS A 25 16.14 -29.12 0.47
N ALA A 26 14.81 -28.99 0.41
CA ALA A 26 14.17 -27.87 -0.25
C ALA A 26 14.55 -26.52 0.40
N ILE A 27 14.60 -26.46 1.73
CA ILE A 27 15.05 -25.26 2.47
C ILE A 27 16.50 -24.91 2.12
N GLU A 28 17.38 -25.90 2.02
CA GLU A 28 18.76 -25.68 1.59
C GLU A 28 18.84 -25.12 0.16
N GLU A 29 18.05 -25.64 -0.77
CA GLU A 29 17.98 -25.12 -2.15
C GLU A 29 17.46 -23.67 -2.20
N PHE A 30 16.44 -23.33 -1.39
CA PHE A 30 15.96 -21.95 -1.27
C PHE A 30 16.99 -21.03 -0.60
N ARG A 31 17.70 -21.50 0.43
CA ARG A 31 18.79 -20.75 1.07
C ARG A 31 19.87 -20.40 0.05
N ASP A 32 20.33 -21.38 -0.72
CA ASP A 32 21.41 -21.16 -1.68
C ASP A 32 20.99 -20.22 -2.81
N THR A 33 19.73 -20.33 -3.24
CA THR A 33 19.14 -19.37 -4.20
C THR A 33 19.06 -17.96 -3.61
N PHE A 34 18.59 -17.83 -2.36
CA PHE A 34 18.56 -16.55 -1.65
C PHE A 34 19.94 -15.90 -1.54
N LEU A 35 20.96 -16.65 -1.13
CA LEU A 35 22.34 -16.15 -0.99
C LEU A 35 22.90 -15.65 -2.34
N ARG A 36 22.76 -16.45 -3.40
CA ARG A 36 23.21 -16.07 -4.75
C ARG A 36 22.55 -14.78 -5.23
N MET A 37 21.26 -14.61 -4.98
CA MET A 37 20.54 -13.40 -5.36
C MET A 37 20.90 -12.21 -4.46
N LEU A 38 21.17 -12.46 -3.19
CA LEU A 38 21.60 -11.45 -2.22
C LEU A 38 22.96 -10.86 -2.60
N ASP A 39 23.91 -11.68 -3.02
CA ASP A 39 25.22 -11.20 -3.53
C ASP A 39 25.04 -10.27 -4.74
N GLY A 40 24.24 -10.71 -5.73
CA GLY A 40 23.92 -9.89 -6.89
C GLY A 40 23.18 -8.58 -6.55
N PHE A 41 22.41 -8.59 -5.46
CA PHE A 41 21.71 -7.42 -4.93
C PHE A 41 22.66 -6.40 -4.28
N LEU A 42 23.69 -6.88 -3.56
CA LEU A 42 24.69 -6.02 -2.92
C LEU A 42 25.65 -5.38 -3.94
N ASP A 43 26.06 -6.15 -4.96
CA ASP A 43 27.03 -5.70 -5.97
C ASP A 43 26.51 -4.56 -6.86
N ARG A 44 25.20 -4.53 -7.12
CA ARG A 44 24.63 -3.69 -8.19
C ARG A 44 24.10 -2.33 -7.74
N GLN A 45 23.85 -2.10 -6.44
CA GLN A 45 22.93 -1.01 -6.04
C GLN A 45 23.27 -0.23 -4.75
N LYS A 46 24.49 -0.29 -4.19
CA LYS A 46 24.82 0.33 -2.88
C LYS A 46 23.86 -0.09 -1.74
N ASN A 47 23.15 -1.20 -1.92
CA ASN A 47 22.28 -1.76 -0.90
C ASN A 47 23.11 -2.46 0.16
N GLN A 48 22.52 -2.65 1.34
CA GLN A 48 23.15 -3.32 2.46
C GLN A 48 22.30 -4.49 2.94
N VAL A 49 22.93 -5.46 3.57
CA VAL A 49 22.24 -6.51 4.31
C VAL A 49 22.85 -6.64 5.70
N ILE A 50 21.98 -6.78 6.69
CA ILE A 50 22.36 -7.04 8.07
C ILE A 50 21.56 -8.25 8.53
N PHE A 51 22.26 -9.35 8.83
CA PHE A 51 21.68 -10.49 9.50
C PHE A 51 21.60 -10.24 10.99
N PHE A 52 20.45 -10.53 11.59
CA PHE A 52 20.22 -10.25 13.00
C PHE A 52 19.61 -11.41 13.79
N SER A 53 19.99 -11.47 15.07
CA SER A 53 19.53 -12.46 16.05
C SER A 53 19.51 -11.84 17.46
N ARG A 54 18.88 -12.53 18.43
CA ARG A 54 19.08 -12.19 19.85
C ARG A 54 20.39 -12.73 20.41
N ASP A 55 20.92 -13.79 19.81
CA ASP A 55 22.04 -14.54 20.35
C ASP A 55 23.35 -14.14 19.67
N GLN A 56 24.26 -13.54 20.44
CA GLN A 56 25.54 -13.07 19.94
C GLN A 56 26.43 -14.23 19.45
N ASN A 57 26.34 -15.39 20.11
CA ASN A 57 27.15 -16.55 19.71
C ASN A 57 26.72 -17.06 18.33
N SER A 58 25.42 -17.15 18.07
CA SER A 58 24.90 -17.50 16.75
C SER A 58 25.35 -16.52 15.66
N LEU A 59 25.41 -15.22 15.97
CA LEU A 59 25.92 -14.21 15.05
C LEU A 59 27.40 -14.40 14.75
N ASN A 60 28.23 -14.58 15.78
CA ASN A 60 29.67 -14.80 15.61
C ASN A 60 29.93 -16.07 14.78
N ASN A 61 29.22 -17.16 15.06
CA ASN A 61 29.34 -18.41 14.30
C ASN A 61 28.95 -18.23 12.83
N ALA A 62 27.89 -17.47 12.56
CA ALA A 62 27.47 -17.17 11.19
C ALA A 62 28.49 -16.27 10.49
N GLN A 63 29.01 -15.27 11.17
CA GLN A 63 30.06 -14.40 10.67
C GLN A 63 31.30 -15.21 10.27
N GLU A 64 31.81 -16.06 11.16
CA GLU A 64 32.96 -16.94 10.87
C GLU A 64 32.71 -17.86 9.65
N ALA A 65 31.49 -18.36 9.50
CA ALA A 65 31.14 -19.29 8.42
C ALA A 65 30.96 -18.62 7.05
N PHE A 66 30.55 -17.35 7.01
CA PHE A 66 30.17 -16.67 5.77
C PHE A 66 31.12 -15.53 5.36
N ASP A 67 31.85 -14.88 6.26
CA ASP A 67 32.68 -13.69 5.96
C ASP A 67 33.69 -13.91 4.84
N SER A 68 34.26 -15.12 4.73
CA SER A 68 35.24 -15.42 3.67
C SER A 68 34.61 -15.45 2.28
N ALA A 69 33.36 -15.88 2.16
CA ALA A 69 32.65 -15.99 0.88
C ALA A 69 31.74 -14.77 0.60
N HIS A 70 31.24 -14.12 1.64
CA HIS A 70 30.27 -13.03 1.60
C HIS A 70 30.70 -11.87 2.51
N PRO A 71 31.81 -11.18 2.20
CA PRO A 71 32.40 -10.17 3.09
C PRO A 71 31.55 -8.90 3.26
N LEU A 72 30.47 -8.75 2.49
CA LEU A 72 29.55 -7.61 2.54
C LEU A 72 28.39 -7.81 3.52
N TYR A 73 28.27 -8.97 4.16
CA TYR A 73 27.21 -9.24 5.12
C TYR A 73 27.48 -8.56 6.46
N GLY A 74 26.53 -7.75 6.93
CA GLY A 74 26.53 -7.23 8.29
C GLY A 74 25.92 -8.21 9.28
N TYR A 75 26.37 -8.16 10.54
CA TYR A 75 25.81 -8.95 11.64
C TYR A 75 25.49 -8.04 12.82
N SER A 76 24.30 -8.16 13.38
CA SER A 76 23.89 -7.30 14.51
C SER A 76 22.91 -8.00 15.43
N THR A 77 22.97 -7.67 16.72
CA THR A 77 21.91 -8.06 17.64
C THR A 77 20.60 -7.37 17.28
N ARG A 78 19.48 -8.00 17.63
CA ARG A 78 18.16 -7.38 17.46
C ARG A 78 18.06 -6.02 18.15
N GLU A 79 18.73 -5.82 19.28
CA GLU A 79 18.72 -4.53 19.98
C GLU A 79 19.45 -3.44 19.19
N GLN A 80 20.60 -3.77 18.59
CA GLN A 80 21.29 -2.86 17.67
C GLN A 80 20.42 -2.51 16.46
N VAL A 81 19.71 -3.49 15.89
CA VAL A 81 18.75 -3.22 14.80
C VAL A 81 17.65 -2.26 15.22
N LYS A 82 17.09 -2.38 16.44
CA LYS A 82 16.10 -1.41 16.94
C LYS A 82 16.66 0.00 17.03
N ASN A 83 17.92 0.15 17.45
CA ASN A 83 18.58 1.46 17.52
C ASN A 83 18.74 2.06 16.12
N LEU A 84 19.16 1.25 15.13
CA LEU A 84 19.23 1.69 13.73
C LEU A 84 17.86 2.19 13.21
N LEU A 85 16.81 1.42 13.47
CA LEU A 85 15.44 1.78 13.08
C LEU A 85 14.89 3.01 13.80
N GLN A 86 15.41 3.34 14.98
CA GLN A 86 15.02 4.53 15.73
C GLN A 86 15.69 5.80 15.18
N GLU A 87 16.88 5.67 14.61
CA GLU A 87 17.71 6.79 14.14
C GLU A 87 17.54 7.08 12.63
N GLY A 88 17.21 6.06 11.83
CA GLY A 88 17.11 6.18 10.37
C GLY A 88 15.68 6.42 9.85
N GLU A 89 15.57 6.61 8.53
CA GLU A 89 14.28 6.75 7.86
C GLU A 89 13.66 5.38 7.59
N ASN A 90 12.41 5.18 7.99
CA ASN A 90 11.72 3.88 7.87
C ASN A 90 11.67 3.35 6.42
N SER A 91 11.64 4.26 5.45
CA SER A 91 11.61 3.95 4.02
C SER A 91 12.91 3.28 3.54
N GLU A 92 14.04 3.45 4.24
CA GLU A 92 15.34 2.87 3.87
C GLU A 92 15.46 1.38 4.26
N TYR A 93 14.64 0.92 5.20
CA TYR A 93 14.75 -0.41 5.77
C TYR A 93 13.65 -1.36 5.26
N LEU A 94 14.01 -2.63 5.14
CA LEU A 94 13.09 -3.73 4.93
C LEU A 94 13.44 -4.87 5.87
N ILE A 95 12.49 -5.30 6.70
CA ILE A 95 12.70 -6.43 7.60
C ILE A 95 12.26 -7.70 6.87
N VAL A 96 13.13 -8.71 6.82
CA VAL A 96 12.80 -10.05 6.29
C VAL A 96 12.89 -11.04 7.45
N SER A 97 11.75 -11.50 7.97
CA SER A 97 11.71 -12.35 9.15
C SER A 97 10.47 -13.24 9.23
N ASN A 98 10.64 -14.36 9.93
CA ASN A 98 9.64 -15.38 10.24
C ASN A 98 9.22 -15.38 11.73
N LYS A 99 9.59 -14.35 12.51
CA LYS A 99 9.34 -14.27 13.97
C LYS A 99 8.31 -13.20 14.35
N ASP A 100 7.43 -13.54 15.30
CA ASP A 100 6.43 -12.63 15.86
C ASP A 100 7.06 -11.40 16.54
N VAL A 101 8.22 -11.58 17.17
CA VAL A 101 8.95 -10.48 17.82
C VAL A 101 9.47 -9.45 16.81
N ASP A 102 9.79 -9.89 15.60
CA ASP A 102 10.28 -9.03 14.53
C ASP A 102 9.10 -8.32 13.84
N PHE A 103 7.93 -8.96 13.81
CA PHE A 103 6.68 -8.30 13.45
C PHE A 103 6.33 -7.14 14.38
N GLN A 104 6.41 -7.33 15.69
CA GLN A 104 6.18 -6.25 16.66
C GLN A 104 7.17 -5.09 16.46
N MET A 105 8.42 -5.41 16.13
CA MET A 105 9.45 -4.42 15.78
C MET A 105 9.06 -3.65 14.51
N ALA A 106 8.69 -4.34 13.43
CA ALA A 106 8.28 -3.72 12.17
C ALA A 106 7.10 -2.75 12.36
N VAL A 107 6.06 -3.14 13.09
CA VAL A 107 4.90 -2.27 13.36
C VAL A 107 5.29 -1.07 14.23
N ARG A 108 6.11 -1.29 15.27
CA ARG A 108 6.56 -0.21 16.17
C ARG A 108 7.32 0.88 15.40
N PHE A 109 8.21 0.47 14.51
CA PHE A 109 9.03 1.37 13.72
C PHE A 109 8.42 1.73 12.36
N ARG A 110 7.22 1.22 12.02
CA ARG A 110 6.51 1.48 10.75
C ARG A 110 7.34 1.10 9.51
N VAL A 111 8.07 0.00 9.63
CA VAL A 111 8.93 -0.56 8.58
C VAL A 111 8.21 -1.73 7.92
N LEU A 112 8.43 -1.92 6.62
CA LEU A 112 7.87 -3.05 5.88
C LEU A 112 8.46 -4.37 6.41
N LEU A 113 7.59 -5.35 6.65
CA LEU A 113 7.96 -6.72 6.98
C LEU A 113 7.64 -7.63 5.80
N VAL A 114 8.64 -8.41 5.36
CA VAL A 114 8.49 -9.47 4.38
C VAL A 114 8.70 -10.81 5.07
N ILE A 115 7.79 -11.75 4.78
CA ILE A 115 7.73 -13.05 5.43
C ILE A 115 8.09 -14.12 4.40
N PRO A 116 9.27 -14.74 4.54
CA PRO A 116 9.68 -15.85 3.70
C PRO A 116 8.88 -17.10 4.07
N LEU A 117 8.04 -17.59 3.16
CA LEU A 117 7.24 -18.81 3.38
C LEU A 117 8.03 -20.10 3.10
N TRP A 118 9.24 -19.99 2.55
CA TRP A 118 10.14 -21.12 2.33
C TRP A 118 10.87 -21.59 3.59
N ILE A 119 10.70 -20.93 4.74
CA ILE A 119 11.17 -21.39 6.05
C ILE A 119 10.01 -21.45 7.05
N PRO A 120 10.10 -22.26 8.13
CA PRO A 120 9.08 -22.29 9.17
C PRO A 120 8.84 -20.90 9.76
N HIS A 121 7.58 -20.52 9.99
CA HIS A 121 7.20 -19.21 10.51
C HIS A 121 6.24 -19.31 11.69
N GLU A 122 6.18 -18.25 12.49
CA GLU A 122 5.25 -18.12 13.61
C GLU A 122 3.91 -17.52 13.13
N ASP A 123 2.79 -18.01 13.66
CA ASP A 123 1.43 -17.79 13.12
C ASP A 123 1.03 -16.30 12.99
N ARG A 124 1.51 -15.41 13.87
CA ARG A 124 1.08 -14.00 13.82
C ARG A 124 1.77 -13.22 12.74
N ALA A 125 2.93 -13.67 12.26
CA ALA A 125 3.63 -12.97 11.20
C ALA A 125 2.75 -12.92 9.93
N GLU A 126 2.19 -14.06 9.49
CA GLU A 126 1.52 -14.20 8.19
C GLU A 126 0.37 -13.20 7.97
N HIS A 127 -0.39 -12.87 9.01
CA HIS A 127 -1.58 -12.03 8.89
C HIS A 127 -1.26 -10.55 8.60
N TYR A 128 -0.03 -10.09 8.84
CA TYR A 128 0.29 -8.66 8.85
C TYR A 128 1.52 -8.25 8.06
N GLY A 129 2.39 -9.20 7.68
CA GLY A 129 3.52 -8.94 6.78
C GLY A 129 3.21 -9.29 5.32
N ILE A 130 4.10 -8.90 4.43
CA ILE A 130 4.03 -9.24 3.01
C ILE A 130 4.63 -10.62 2.82
N THR A 131 3.84 -11.61 2.39
CA THR A 131 4.33 -12.97 2.20
C THR A 131 4.99 -13.16 0.83
N VAL A 132 6.11 -13.89 0.82
CA VAL A 132 6.85 -14.27 -0.39
C VAL A 132 7.16 -15.76 -0.34
N ASP A 133 6.83 -16.46 -1.42
CA ASP A 133 6.92 -17.93 -1.49
C ASP A 133 8.33 -18.39 -1.86
N LEU A 134 9.03 -17.56 -2.64
CA LEU A 134 10.32 -17.88 -3.25
C LEU A 134 11.30 -16.72 -3.04
N PRO A 135 12.61 -16.98 -2.91
CA PRO A 135 13.63 -15.93 -2.84
C PRO A 135 13.54 -14.95 -4.01
N GLU A 136 13.23 -15.41 -5.22
CA GLU A 136 13.07 -14.57 -6.41
C GLU A 136 12.02 -13.49 -6.20
N GLN A 137 10.89 -13.83 -5.59
CA GLN A 137 9.80 -12.89 -5.32
C GLN A 137 10.23 -11.79 -4.33
N LEU A 138 11.07 -12.12 -3.34
CA LEU A 138 11.63 -11.12 -2.43
C LEU A 138 12.46 -10.09 -3.21
N PHE A 139 13.36 -10.53 -4.09
CA PHE A 139 14.21 -9.60 -4.83
C PHE A 139 13.44 -8.83 -5.91
N GLN A 140 12.44 -9.43 -6.54
CA GLN A 140 11.49 -8.70 -7.38
C GLN A 140 10.76 -7.62 -6.59
N PHE A 141 10.30 -7.92 -5.37
CA PHE A 141 9.67 -6.94 -4.50
C PHE A 141 10.62 -5.78 -4.17
N VAL A 142 11.86 -6.08 -3.78
CA VAL A 142 12.85 -5.04 -3.47
C VAL A 142 13.17 -4.20 -4.70
N GLN A 143 13.24 -4.79 -5.90
CA GLN A 143 13.40 -4.04 -7.14
C GLN A 143 12.22 -3.09 -7.39
N VAL A 144 10.97 -3.52 -7.15
CA VAL A 144 9.79 -2.65 -7.23
C VAL A 144 9.87 -1.50 -6.20
N LEU A 145 10.31 -1.79 -4.97
CA LEU A 145 10.51 -0.77 -3.95
C LEU A 145 11.55 0.28 -4.37
N ASN A 146 12.61 -0.14 -5.05
CA ASN A 146 13.67 0.74 -5.55
C ASN A 146 13.28 1.50 -6.83
N ASN A 147 12.39 0.90 -7.64
CA ASN A 147 11.93 1.47 -8.90
C ASN A 147 10.88 2.58 -8.70
N HIS A 148 10.05 2.48 -7.68
CA HIS A 148 8.93 3.41 -7.52
C HIS A 148 9.32 4.73 -6.83
N ASN A 149 9.24 5.81 -7.60
CA ASN A 149 9.59 7.16 -7.19
C ASN A 149 8.50 8.18 -7.53
N PHE A 150 7.51 7.82 -8.37
CA PHE A 150 6.58 8.78 -8.95
C PHE A 150 5.12 8.35 -8.86
N TRP A 151 4.28 9.26 -8.37
CA TRP A 151 2.83 9.22 -8.59
C TRP A 151 2.51 9.75 -9.99
N TYR A 152 1.68 9.03 -10.75
CA TYR A 152 1.31 9.45 -12.10
C TYR A 152 0.63 10.82 -12.15
N SER A 153 -0.31 11.09 -11.25
CA SER A 153 -0.92 12.41 -11.15
C SER A 153 -1.13 12.86 -9.72
N THR A 154 -0.94 14.16 -9.48
CA THR A 154 -1.17 14.79 -8.18
C THR A 154 -1.99 16.07 -8.34
N CYS A 155 -2.83 16.41 -7.36
CA CYS A 155 -3.56 17.68 -7.33
C CYS A 155 -3.86 18.06 -5.88
N LEU A 156 -3.45 19.27 -5.48
CA LEU A 156 -3.89 19.90 -4.24
C LEU A 156 -5.32 20.44 -4.45
N ILE A 157 -6.31 19.84 -3.80
CA ILE A 157 -7.71 20.22 -3.96
C ILE A 157 -8.00 21.50 -3.16
N ASP A 158 -7.52 21.54 -1.93
CA ASP A 158 -7.57 22.68 -1.00
C ASP A 158 -6.43 22.57 0.03
N GLU A 159 -6.41 23.48 1.00
CA GLU A 159 -5.35 23.54 2.03
C GLU A 159 -5.26 22.29 2.93
N HIS A 160 -6.29 21.44 2.93
CA HIS A 160 -6.37 20.22 3.75
C HIS A 160 -6.40 18.93 2.91
N SER A 161 -6.64 19.02 1.61
CA SER A 161 -7.00 17.87 0.79
C SER A 161 -6.11 17.75 -0.45
N VAL A 162 -5.53 16.57 -0.65
CA VAL A 162 -4.73 16.23 -1.84
C VAL A 162 -5.25 14.94 -2.46
N VAL A 163 -5.17 14.84 -3.79
CA VAL A 163 -5.43 13.59 -4.52
C VAL A 163 -4.20 13.14 -5.28
N LEU A 164 -3.94 11.84 -5.21
CA LEU A 164 -2.85 11.14 -5.88
C LEU A 164 -3.43 10.00 -6.72
N SER A 165 -2.84 9.78 -7.90
CA SER A 165 -3.16 8.60 -8.71
C SER A 165 -1.88 7.88 -9.09
N LEU A 166 -1.87 6.56 -8.90
CA LEU A 166 -0.68 5.74 -9.09
C LEU A 166 -0.32 5.61 -10.58
N MET A 167 -1.32 5.40 -11.46
CA MET A 167 -1.09 5.03 -12.85
C MET A 167 -2.02 5.74 -13.86
N ASP A 168 -1.62 5.76 -15.13
CA ASP A 168 -2.43 6.27 -16.26
C ASP A 168 -3.44 5.22 -16.73
N ALA A 169 -4.72 5.43 -16.44
CA ALA A 169 -5.78 4.48 -16.81
C ALA A 169 -6.13 4.52 -18.31
N ARG A 170 -5.54 5.43 -19.09
CA ARG A 170 -5.84 5.58 -20.52
C ARG A 170 -4.91 4.74 -21.43
N TYR A 171 -4.36 3.67 -20.88
CA TYR A 171 -3.39 2.79 -21.51
C TYR A 171 -3.81 2.25 -22.90
N LYS A 172 -5.11 2.10 -23.18
CA LYS A 172 -5.61 1.63 -24.50
C LYS A 172 -5.24 2.55 -25.67
N LYS A 173 -5.03 3.84 -25.42
CA LYS A 173 -4.70 4.84 -26.45
C LYS A 173 -3.37 5.56 -26.18
N TYR A 174 -2.98 5.67 -24.91
CA TYR A 174 -1.85 6.50 -24.48
C TYR A 174 -0.75 5.73 -23.75
N ALA A 175 -0.75 4.40 -23.78
CA ALA A 175 0.42 3.65 -23.36
C ALA A 175 1.62 4.01 -24.25
N TRP A 176 2.78 4.18 -23.62
CA TRP A 176 4.04 4.47 -24.30
C TRP A 176 4.70 3.21 -24.84
N THR A 177 4.53 2.09 -24.12
CA THR A 177 5.10 0.80 -24.49
C THR A 177 4.04 -0.30 -24.43
N THR A 178 4.28 -1.39 -25.14
CA THR A 178 3.48 -2.62 -25.06
C THR A 178 3.51 -3.21 -23.65
N ASN A 179 4.64 -3.08 -22.96
CA ASN A 179 4.81 -3.54 -21.58
C ASN A 179 3.92 -2.77 -20.61
N GLU A 180 3.92 -1.43 -20.69
CA GLU A 180 3.00 -0.60 -19.91
C GLU A 180 1.55 -0.99 -20.20
N GLN A 181 1.21 -1.14 -21.49
CA GLN A 181 -0.14 -1.51 -21.91
C GLN A 181 -0.57 -2.86 -21.32
N ALA A 182 0.31 -3.87 -21.35
CA ALA A 182 0.06 -5.21 -20.82
C ALA A 182 -0.13 -5.19 -19.29
N MET A 183 0.72 -4.46 -18.56
CA MET A 183 0.58 -4.30 -17.11
C MET A 183 -0.76 -3.66 -16.75
N MET A 184 -1.08 -2.52 -17.38
CA MET A 184 -2.32 -1.80 -17.12
C MET A 184 -3.58 -2.60 -17.45
N GLN A 185 -3.54 -3.40 -18.53
CA GLN A 185 -4.64 -4.30 -18.88
C GLN A 185 -4.87 -5.37 -17.82
N ASN A 186 -3.80 -6.00 -17.32
CA ASN A 186 -3.91 -7.03 -16.30
C ASN A 186 -4.35 -6.46 -14.95
N PHE A 187 -3.91 -5.25 -14.59
CA PHE A 187 -4.41 -4.55 -13.41
C PHE A 187 -5.90 -4.20 -13.51
N GLU A 188 -6.37 -3.72 -14.67
CA GLU A 188 -7.82 -3.49 -14.88
C GLU A 188 -8.62 -4.80 -14.75
N HIS A 189 -8.14 -5.89 -15.36
CA HIS A 189 -8.78 -7.21 -15.27
C HIS A 189 -8.82 -7.76 -13.84
N LEU A 190 -7.75 -7.56 -13.07
CA LEU A 190 -7.69 -7.93 -11.66
C LEU A 190 -8.77 -7.19 -10.87
N LEU A 191 -8.75 -5.87 -10.91
CA LEU A 191 -9.63 -5.03 -10.09
C LEU A 191 -11.10 -5.14 -10.49
N LYS A 192 -11.42 -5.21 -11.79
CA LYS A 192 -12.83 -5.15 -12.24
C LYS A 192 -13.47 -6.50 -12.49
N GLN A 193 -12.68 -7.53 -12.78
CA GLN A 193 -13.19 -8.85 -13.21
C GLN A 193 -12.69 -9.99 -12.32
N GLY A 194 -11.81 -9.71 -11.35
CA GLY A 194 -11.16 -10.73 -10.53
C GLY A 194 -10.29 -11.70 -11.33
N ARG A 195 -9.86 -11.32 -12.53
CA ARG A 195 -8.99 -12.10 -13.44
C ARG A 195 -7.52 -11.73 -13.24
N SER A 196 -6.60 -12.30 -14.02
CA SER A 196 -5.17 -11.96 -13.97
C SER A 196 -4.56 -12.03 -12.57
N ARG A 197 -4.97 -13.03 -11.76
CA ARG A 197 -4.56 -13.18 -10.35
C ARG A 197 -3.05 -13.27 -10.14
N SER A 198 -2.29 -13.71 -11.14
CA SER A 198 -0.82 -13.68 -11.12
C SER A 198 -0.23 -12.26 -10.99
N TYR A 199 -0.98 -11.23 -11.37
CA TYR A 199 -0.56 -9.82 -11.28
C TYR A 199 -0.91 -9.17 -9.93
N TYR A 200 -1.62 -9.87 -9.04
CA TYR A 200 -2.02 -9.33 -7.75
C TYR A 200 -0.81 -8.85 -6.92
N LYS A 201 0.20 -9.71 -6.76
CA LYS A 201 1.42 -9.38 -6.00
C LYS A 201 2.15 -8.18 -6.62
N ILE A 202 2.19 -8.10 -7.95
CA ILE A 202 2.85 -6.99 -8.66
C ILE A 202 2.15 -5.66 -8.34
N LEU A 203 0.82 -5.63 -8.45
CA LEU A 203 0.04 -4.42 -8.15
C LEU A 203 0.14 -4.03 -6.68
N LEU A 204 0.02 -5.02 -5.78
CA LEU A 204 0.19 -4.82 -4.34
C LEU A 204 1.54 -4.16 -4.05
N TYR A 205 2.63 -4.71 -4.58
CA TYR A 205 3.98 -4.23 -4.32
C TYR A 205 4.20 -2.82 -4.88
N HIS A 206 3.68 -2.54 -6.07
CA HIS A 206 3.74 -1.19 -6.65
C HIS A 206 2.98 -0.18 -5.78
N PHE A 207 1.77 -0.54 -5.34
CA PHE A 207 0.96 0.28 -4.45
C PHE A 207 1.63 0.53 -3.10
N LEU A 208 2.11 -0.52 -2.43
CA LEU A 208 2.81 -0.40 -1.14
C LEU A 208 4.05 0.49 -1.25
N SER A 209 4.78 0.39 -2.36
CA SER A 209 5.94 1.23 -2.62
C SER A 209 5.57 2.72 -2.65
N GLY A 210 4.50 3.09 -3.37
CA GLY A 210 4.02 4.48 -3.43
C GLY A 210 3.59 5.05 -2.08
N MET A 211 3.01 4.20 -1.24
CA MET A 211 2.51 4.59 0.07
C MET A 211 3.60 4.62 1.17
N THR A 212 4.74 3.96 0.94
CA THR A 212 5.83 3.84 1.93
C THR A 212 7.08 4.64 1.60
N ASN A 213 7.25 5.09 0.36
CA ASN A 213 8.36 5.97 -0.06
C ASN A 213 8.09 7.47 0.20
N THR A 214 7.07 7.81 1.00
CA THR A 214 6.76 9.20 1.40
C THR A 214 6.20 9.26 2.83
N ASP A 215 6.49 10.36 3.50
CA ASP A 215 5.99 10.75 4.82
C ASP A 215 4.53 11.26 4.78
N LEU A 216 3.96 11.51 3.60
CA LEU A 216 2.59 12.01 3.41
C LEU A 216 1.53 11.19 4.17
N PHE A 217 1.78 9.91 4.40
CA PHE A 217 0.82 8.99 5.02
C PHE A 217 1.10 8.70 6.50
N ASP A 218 2.16 9.23 7.11
CA ASP A 218 2.63 8.83 8.43
C ASP A 218 1.73 9.30 9.59
N ASP A 219 1.04 10.43 9.39
CA ASP A 219 0.13 11.05 10.34
C ASP A 219 -1.35 10.67 10.11
N ILE A 220 -1.64 9.81 9.13
CA ILE A 220 -3.00 9.33 8.86
C ILE A 220 -3.48 8.46 10.03
N GLU A 221 -4.70 8.69 10.51
CA GLU A 221 -5.28 7.98 11.65
C GLU A 221 -6.42 7.02 11.27
N LEU A 222 -7.08 7.30 10.14
CA LEU A 222 -8.17 6.50 9.59
C LEU A 222 -7.95 6.23 8.11
N PHE A 223 -8.28 5.01 7.70
CA PHE A 223 -8.26 4.56 6.32
C PHE A 223 -9.66 4.11 5.93
N GLY A 224 -10.05 4.40 4.69
CA GLY A 224 -11.29 3.90 4.11
C GLY A 224 -11.16 3.78 2.60
N MET A 225 -12.10 3.08 1.98
CA MET A 225 -12.25 3.04 0.54
C MET A 225 -13.69 3.36 0.15
N ILE A 226 -13.88 3.87 -1.06
CA ILE A 226 -15.22 4.16 -1.57
C ILE A 226 -15.85 2.83 -2.02
N PRO A 227 -17.03 2.45 -1.50
CA PRO A 227 -17.70 1.24 -1.96
C PRO A 227 -18.16 1.37 -3.42
N SER A 228 -18.13 0.25 -4.12
CA SER A 228 -18.61 0.09 -5.49
C SER A 228 -20.07 0.50 -5.64
N SER A 229 -20.50 0.68 -6.88
CA SER A 229 -21.87 1.10 -7.19
C SER A 229 -22.93 0.07 -6.78
N ASP A 230 -22.57 -1.18 -6.53
CA ASP A 230 -23.43 -2.28 -6.05
C ASP A 230 -23.34 -2.48 -4.52
N CYS A 231 -22.80 -1.49 -3.80
CA CYS A 231 -22.55 -1.50 -2.36
C CYS A 231 -21.46 -2.46 -1.87
N THR A 232 -20.78 -3.17 -2.77
CA THR A 232 -19.68 -4.07 -2.38
C THR A 232 -18.36 -3.33 -2.22
N LEU A 233 -17.45 -3.91 -1.45
CA LEU A 233 -16.05 -3.48 -1.42
C LEU A 233 -15.27 -4.35 -2.41
N ASN A 234 -14.40 -3.72 -3.21
CA ASN A 234 -13.43 -4.46 -4.00
C ASN A 234 -12.45 -5.16 -3.04
N PRO A 235 -12.40 -6.51 -3.01
CA PRO A 235 -11.63 -7.24 -2.00
C PRO A 235 -10.13 -6.97 -2.13
N ASP A 236 -9.61 -6.86 -3.35
CA ASP A 236 -8.18 -6.62 -3.57
C ASP A 236 -7.77 -5.23 -3.07
N MET A 237 -8.55 -4.20 -3.39
CA MET A 237 -8.33 -2.84 -2.89
C MET A 237 -8.48 -2.75 -1.38
N PHE A 238 -9.46 -3.47 -0.83
CA PHE A 238 -9.69 -3.51 0.60
C PHE A 238 -8.47 -4.12 1.31
N ASP A 239 -7.95 -5.24 0.80
CA ASP A 239 -6.75 -5.88 1.33
C ASP A 239 -5.52 -4.96 1.24
N PHE A 240 -5.33 -4.25 0.12
CA PHE A 240 -4.25 -3.28 -0.05
C PHE A 240 -4.31 -2.17 1.01
N MET A 241 -5.50 -1.60 1.21
CA MET A 241 -5.75 -0.59 2.25
C MET A 241 -5.45 -1.15 3.65
N GLN A 242 -5.91 -2.36 3.96
CA GLN A 242 -5.71 -2.98 5.26
C GLN A 242 -4.22 -3.22 5.54
N GLN A 243 -3.46 -3.68 4.54
CA GLN A 243 -2.00 -3.84 4.67
C GLN A 243 -1.32 -2.52 5.02
N ILE A 244 -1.65 -1.42 4.33
CA ILE A 244 -1.11 -0.09 4.67
C ILE A 244 -1.52 0.35 6.07
N ARG A 245 -2.78 0.14 6.45
CA ARG A 245 -3.28 0.46 7.79
C ARG A 245 -2.45 -0.24 8.87
N TYR A 246 -2.11 -1.51 8.66
CA TYR A 246 -1.27 -2.29 9.58
C TYR A 246 0.18 -1.82 9.59
N ILE A 247 0.79 -1.57 8.43
CA ILE A 247 2.16 -1.03 8.32
C ILE A 247 2.29 0.30 9.07
N LYS A 248 1.29 1.18 8.94
CA LYS A 248 1.25 2.47 9.66
C LYS A 248 0.81 2.35 11.12
N GLY A 249 0.62 1.11 11.63
CA GLY A 249 0.31 0.83 13.02
C GLY A 249 -1.08 1.30 13.48
N LYS A 250 -2.03 1.47 12.55
CA LYS A 250 -3.36 2.02 12.87
C LYS A 250 -4.39 0.91 13.11
N ARG A 251 -5.16 1.06 14.18
CA ARG A 251 -6.19 0.09 14.60
C ARG A 251 -7.59 0.57 14.26
N LEU A 252 -8.49 -0.38 14.01
CA LEU A 252 -9.92 -0.12 13.95
C LEU A 252 -10.44 0.39 15.31
N PRO A 253 -11.59 1.10 15.33
CA PRO A 253 -12.25 1.49 16.57
C PRO A 253 -12.50 0.32 17.54
N HIS A 254 -12.93 -0.84 17.00
CA HIS A 254 -13.30 -2.02 17.78
C HIS A 254 -12.62 -3.28 17.20
N ASN A 255 -12.44 -4.32 18.03
CA ASN A 255 -11.88 -5.60 17.58
C ASN A 255 -12.85 -6.40 16.69
N LYS A 256 -14.15 -6.14 16.80
CA LYS A 256 -15.19 -6.72 15.97
C LYS A 256 -16.05 -5.57 15.48
N MET A 257 -16.04 -5.34 14.18
CA MET A 257 -16.94 -4.40 13.52
C MET A 257 -17.84 -5.16 12.57
N GLN A 258 -19.01 -4.61 12.26
CA GLN A 258 -19.87 -5.16 11.22
C GLN A 258 -19.29 -4.87 9.83
N CYS A 259 -18.64 -3.72 9.69
CA CYS A 259 -17.95 -3.30 8.50
C CYS A 259 -16.63 -2.61 8.87
N ASP A 260 -15.51 -3.18 8.44
CA ASP A 260 -14.16 -2.67 8.71
C ASP A 260 -13.78 -1.47 7.81
N ASN A 261 -14.74 -0.91 7.06
CA ASN A 261 -14.54 0.25 6.19
C ASN A 261 -15.18 1.51 6.78
N LEU A 262 -14.52 2.67 6.56
CA LEU A 262 -14.98 3.97 7.06
C LEU A 262 -16.25 4.47 6.36
N LEU A 263 -16.45 4.09 5.09
CA LEU A 263 -17.55 4.54 4.25
C LEU A 263 -18.50 3.37 3.97
N ILE A 264 -19.80 3.64 4.02
CA ILE A 264 -20.83 2.67 3.65
C ILE A 264 -21.67 3.24 2.52
N ARG A 265 -22.04 2.38 1.56
CA ARG A 265 -23.03 2.71 0.54
C ARG A 265 -24.36 2.06 0.92
N ALA A 266 -25.38 2.88 1.19
CA ALA A 266 -26.71 2.44 1.57
C ALA A 266 -27.44 1.75 0.43
N PHE A 267 -27.35 2.32 -0.78
CA PHE A 267 -28.13 1.88 -1.94
C PHE A 267 -27.27 1.76 -3.19
N PRO A 268 -27.56 0.77 -4.07
CA PRO A 268 -26.90 0.70 -5.36
C PRO A 268 -27.19 1.95 -6.20
N LYS A 269 -26.25 2.31 -7.07
CA LYS A 269 -26.44 3.33 -8.10
C LYS A 269 -26.17 2.76 -9.49
N GLU A 270 -26.75 3.38 -10.51
CA GLU A 270 -26.37 3.10 -11.90
C GLU A 270 -24.87 3.32 -12.10
N LYS A 271 -24.22 2.40 -12.81
CA LYS A 271 -22.76 2.45 -12.99
C LYS A 271 -22.39 3.70 -13.79
N ALA A 272 -21.42 4.45 -13.29
CA ALA A 272 -20.96 5.68 -13.94
C ALA A 272 -20.55 5.44 -15.42
N HIS A 273 -20.07 4.26 -15.80
CA HIS A 273 -19.65 3.95 -17.17
C HIS A 273 -20.79 3.90 -18.20
N GLU A 274 -22.04 3.77 -17.76
CA GLU A 274 -23.23 3.68 -18.62
C GLU A 274 -23.83 5.05 -18.96
N THR A 275 -23.38 6.12 -18.29
CA THR A 275 -23.84 7.50 -18.54
C THR A 275 -22.82 8.29 -19.36
N ASP A 276 -23.24 9.22 -20.22
CA ASP A 276 -22.31 10.06 -21.00
C ASP A 276 -21.32 10.84 -20.09
N SER A 277 -20.06 10.95 -20.52
CA SER A 277 -19.00 11.71 -19.83
C SER A 277 -19.37 13.17 -19.53
N SER A 278 -20.14 13.82 -20.41
CA SER A 278 -20.63 15.19 -20.24
C SER A 278 -21.63 15.29 -19.09
N ILE A 279 -22.53 14.31 -18.98
CA ILE A 279 -23.52 14.21 -17.89
C ILE A 279 -22.82 13.93 -16.56
N ARG A 280 -21.76 13.11 -16.53
CA ARG A 280 -20.98 12.82 -15.31
C ARG A 280 -20.30 14.06 -14.74
N ALA A 281 -19.75 14.92 -15.60
CA ALA A 281 -19.13 16.19 -15.19
C ALA A 281 -20.18 17.22 -14.71
N GLN A 282 -21.44 17.08 -15.15
CA GLN A 282 -22.55 17.97 -14.75
C GLN A 282 -23.29 17.51 -13.50
N LYS A 283 -23.46 16.20 -13.28
CA LYS A 283 -24.17 15.64 -12.10
C LYS A 283 -23.39 15.80 -10.77
N GLY A 284 -22.08 16.07 -10.83
CA GLY A 284 -21.27 16.35 -9.63
C GLY A 284 -21.29 15.22 -8.59
N PRO A 285 -21.06 15.53 -7.31
CA PRO A 285 -21.06 14.56 -6.21
C PRO A 285 -22.45 14.22 -5.66
N GLU A 286 -23.54 14.82 -6.15
CA GLU A 286 -24.87 14.72 -5.51
C GLU A 286 -25.42 13.28 -5.45
N VAL A 287 -25.15 12.49 -6.48
CA VAL A 287 -25.53 11.06 -6.50
C VAL A 287 -24.79 10.26 -5.42
N GLU A 288 -23.59 10.69 -5.04
CA GLU A 288 -22.88 10.05 -3.93
C GLU A 288 -23.49 10.45 -2.59
N PHE A 289 -23.93 11.70 -2.40
CA PHE A 289 -24.54 12.12 -1.13
C PHE A 289 -25.82 11.35 -0.79
N SER A 290 -26.59 10.97 -1.81
CA SER A 290 -27.81 10.17 -1.62
C SER A 290 -27.56 8.68 -1.39
N THR A 291 -26.31 8.23 -1.48
CA THR A 291 -25.96 6.80 -1.34
C THR A 291 -24.85 6.51 -0.34
N LEU A 292 -23.98 7.47 -0.02
CA LEU A 292 -22.84 7.30 0.89
C LEU A 292 -23.06 8.00 2.23
N TYR A 293 -22.64 7.32 3.29
CA TYR A 293 -22.55 7.86 4.64
C TYR A 293 -21.32 7.27 5.36
N LEU A 294 -20.92 7.90 6.46
CA LEU A 294 -19.84 7.40 7.30
C LEU A 294 -20.33 6.29 8.22
N ASN A 295 -19.50 5.28 8.41
CA ASN A 295 -19.80 4.20 9.35
C ASN A 295 -19.86 4.73 10.79
N GLU A 296 -21.02 4.61 11.44
CA GLU A 296 -21.27 5.07 12.81
C GLU A 296 -20.33 4.43 13.84
N GLU A 297 -19.84 3.21 13.60
CA GLU A 297 -18.87 2.56 14.48
C GLU A 297 -17.53 3.32 14.60
N PHE A 298 -17.27 4.29 13.70
CA PHE A 298 -16.11 5.18 13.76
C PHE A 298 -16.39 6.50 14.50
N ALA A 299 -17.65 6.83 14.84
CA ALA A 299 -18.05 8.15 15.32
C ALA A 299 -17.27 8.61 16.56
N ASP A 300 -17.14 7.75 17.58
CA ASP A 300 -16.40 8.06 18.81
C ASP A 300 -14.91 8.28 18.54
N LYS A 301 -14.32 7.45 17.68
CA LYS A 301 -12.91 7.58 17.30
C LYS A 301 -12.68 8.88 16.53
N ILE A 302 -13.56 9.23 15.58
CA ILE A 302 -13.52 10.49 14.84
C ILE A 302 -13.61 11.67 15.80
N GLN A 303 -14.58 11.67 16.71
CA GLN A 303 -14.77 12.77 17.66
C GLN A 303 -13.53 12.99 18.54
N ARG A 304 -12.92 11.90 19.03
CA ARG A 304 -11.68 11.96 19.82
C ARG A 304 -10.50 12.50 19.01
N LEU A 305 -10.32 12.00 17.78
CA LEU A 305 -9.24 12.45 16.89
C LEU A 305 -9.40 13.94 16.53
N ARG A 306 -10.64 14.38 16.25
CA ARG A 306 -10.95 15.78 15.97
C ARG A 306 -10.62 16.68 17.15
N LYS A 307 -11.06 16.33 18.36
CA LYS A 307 -10.75 17.08 19.60
C LYS A 307 -9.24 17.18 19.84
N ALA A 308 -8.48 16.18 19.40
CA ALA A 308 -7.02 16.15 19.54
C ALA A 308 -6.27 16.79 18.36
N GLY A 309 -6.95 17.36 17.36
CA GLY A 309 -6.30 17.92 16.16
C GLY A 309 -5.61 16.89 15.28
N ARG A 310 -6.07 15.63 15.31
CA ARG A 310 -5.45 14.48 14.62
C ARG A 310 -6.40 13.73 13.68
N PHE A 311 -7.53 14.34 13.31
CA PHE A 311 -8.47 13.71 12.38
C PHE A 311 -7.95 13.79 10.93
N ASN A 312 -6.99 12.91 10.63
CA ASN A 312 -6.34 12.79 9.34
C ASN A 312 -6.77 11.47 8.69
N VAL A 313 -7.24 11.53 7.45
CA VAL A 313 -7.91 10.40 6.78
C VAL A 313 -7.31 10.13 5.41
N CYS A 314 -7.13 8.86 5.06
CA CYS A 314 -6.78 8.43 3.71
C CYS A 314 -7.93 7.63 3.10
N ILE A 315 -8.36 8.00 1.89
CA ILE A 315 -9.49 7.37 1.20
C ILE A 315 -9.05 6.82 -0.16
N PHE A 316 -9.33 5.54 -0.39
CA PHE A 316 -9.00 4.85 -1.63
C PHE A 316 -10.19 4.74 -2.60
N ASP A 317 -9.90 4.81 -3.89
CA ASP A 317 -10.83 4.45 -4.98
C ASP A 317 -10.07 3.68 -6.07
N ASP A 318 -10.77 2.97 -6.95
CA ASP A 318 -10.12 2.21 -8.01
C ASP A 318 -9.59 3.14 -9.12
N TYR A 319 -10.46 4.01 -9.64
CA TYR A 319 -10.16 4.90 -10.75
C TYR A 319 -10.79 6.27 -10.57
N MET A 320 -9.98 7.31 -10.76
CA MET A 320 -10.44 8.68 -10.83
C MET A 320 -10.74 9.10 -12.27
N THR A 321 -11.95 9.62 -12.49
CA THR A 321 -12.29 10.41 -13.69
C THR A 321 -12.31 11.90 -13.34
N PHE A 322 -13.46 12.45 -12.92
CA PHE A 322 -13.60 13.88 -12.57
C PHE A 322 -13.48 14.16 -11.06
N GLY A 323 -13.23 13.12 -10.25
CA GLY A 323 -13.13 13.23 -8.79
C GLY A 323 -14.48 13.31 -8.05
N ASN A 324 -15.62 12.98 -8.66
CA ASN A 324 -16.94 13.12 -8.02
C ASN A 324 -17.05 12.37 -6.68
N SER A 325 -16.63 11.10 -6.63
CA SER A 325 -16.64 10.30 -5.40
C SER A 325 -15.76 10.90 -4.30
N PHE A 326 -14.54 11.31 -4.67
CA PHE A 326 -13.63 12.00 -3.75
C PHE A 326 -14.21 13.34 -3.26
N ASN A 327 -14.86 14.13 -4.11
CA ASN A 327 -15.52 15.36 -3.67
C ASN A 327 -16.63 15.11 -2.66
N ALA A 328 -17.46 14.09 -2.87
CA ALA A 328 -18.52 13.76 -1.91
C ALA A 328 -17.92 13.44 -0.53
N VAL A 329 -16.95 12.52 -0.51
CA VAL A 329 -16.27 12.13 0.73
C VAL A 329 -15.52 13.30 1.35
N ARG A 330 -14.87 14.14 0.54
CA ARG A 330 -14.18 15.35 1.00
C ARG A 330 -15.13 16.26 1.77
N ASN A 331 -16.27 16.62 1.18
CA ASN A 331 -17.24 17.50 1.85
C ASN A 331 -17.77 16.87 3.15
N ILE A 332 -18.04 15.56 3.18
CA ILE A 332 -18.47 14.84 4.39
C ILE A 332 -17.40 14.91 5.50
N LEU A 333 -16.14 14.65 5.15
CA LEU A 333 -15.02 14.67 6.11
C LEU A 333 -14.68 16.10 6.58
N THR A 334 -14.74 17.08 5.67
CA THR A 334 -14.56 18.50 6.00
C THR A 334 -15.66 18.99 6.94
N HIS A 335 -16.92 18.60 6.73
CA HIS A 335 -18.04 18.88 7.65
C HIS A 335 -17.77 18.36 9.06
N LEU A 336 -17.15 17.19 9.19
CA LEU A 336 -16.74 16.65 10.47
C LEU A 336 -15.47 17.28 11.05
N GLY A 337 -14.80 18.18 10.32
CA GLY A 337 -13.59 18.87 10.76
C GLY A 337 -12.31 18.03 10.63
N ALA A 338 -12.16 17.32 9.51
CA ALA A 338 -10.89 16.68 9.16
C ALA A 338 -9.78 17.72 8.96
N ASN A 339 -8.60 17.47 9.53
CA ASN A 339 -7.45 18.38 9.39
C ASN A 339 -6.64 18.11 8.12
N LYS A 340 -6.71 16.87 7.63
CA LYS A 340 -6.00 16.39 6.44
C LYS A 340 -6.78 15.25 5.79
N ILE A 341 -6.94 15.32 4.47
CA ILE A 341 -7.59 14.28 3.67
C ILE A 341 -6.66 13.93 2.50
N VAL A 342 -6.24 12.68 2.42
CA VAL A 342 -5.45 12.17 1.29
C VAL A 342 -6.29 11.20 0.49
N PHE A 343 -6.53 11.52 -0.78
CA PHE A 343 -7.21 10.64 -1.71
C PHE A 343 -6.20 9.88 -2.56
N VAL A 344 -6.37 8.57 -2.71
CA VAL A 344 -5.51 7.73 -3.53
C VAL A 344 -6.37 6.93 -4.48
N SER A 345 -6.14 7.06 -5.78
CA SER A 345 -6.72 6.16 -6.79
C SER A 345 -5.64 5.33 -7.48
N LEU A 346 -5.93 4.08 -7.85
CA LEU A 346 -4.96 3.29 -8.62
C LEU A 346 -4.76 3.83 -10.03
N GLY A 347 -5.83 4.32 -10.67
CA GLY A 347 -5.74 4.86 -12.03
C GLY A 347 -6.40 6.23 -12.20
N ASN A 348 -5.88 7.05 -13.12
CA ASN A 348 -6.48 8.32 -13.53
C ASN A 348 -6.81 8.33 -15.03
N PHE A 349 -8.01 8.79 -15.41
CA PHE A 349 -8.47 8.87 -16.80
C PHE A 349 -8.13 10.19 -17.52
N GLY A 350 -7.18 10.96 -16.99
CA GLY A 350 -6.65 12.18 -17.59
C GLY A 350 -7.63 13.35 -17.64
N ARG A 351 -8.65 13.34 -16.78
CA ARG A 351 -9.64 14.43 -16.70
C ARG A 351 -9.30 15.35 -15.53
N PRO A 352 -9.52 16.67 -15.65
CA PRO A 352 -9.34 17.59 -14.54
C PRO A 352 -10.15 17.18 -13.31
N PHE A 353 -9.67 17.57 -12.14
CA PHE A 353 -10.43 17.41 -10.90
C PHE A 353 -11.48 18.52 -10.83
N GLU A 354 -12.76 18.15 -10.91
CA GLU A 354 -13.85 19.10 -10.73
C GLU A 354 -14.05 19.27 -9.22
N ARG A 355 -13.56 20.33 -8.61
CA ARG A 355 -13.78 20.62 -7.18
C ARG A 355 -15.18 21.19 -6.98
N TRP A 356 -15.95 20.56 -6.11
CA TRP A 356 -17.26 21.05 -5.68
C TRP A 356 -17.27 21.24 -4.17
N ASP A 357 -17.60 22.45 -3.72
CA ASP A 357 -17.71 22.78 -2.30
C ASP A 357 -19.19 22.80 -1.92
N TYR A 358 -19.55 22.01 -0.91
CA TYR A 358 -20.91 21.92 -0.38
C TYR A 358 -20.92 22.27 1.10
N ASP A 359 -21.95 23.00 1.52
CA ASP A 359 -22.34 23.19 2.91
C ASP A 359 -23.21 21.99 3.32
N ILE A 360 -22.68 21.11 4.18
CA ILE A 360 -23.38 19.91 4.66
C ILE A 360 -24.02 20.21 6.02
N GLN A 361 -25.26 19.75 6.22
CA GLN A 361 -25.99 19.91 7.46
C GLN A 361 -26.65 18.60 7.89
N GLY A 362 -26.64 18.34 9.20
CA GLY A 362 -27.22 17.14 9.80
C GLY A 362 -26.19 16.04 10.08
N ASN A 363 -26.71 14.83 10.31
CA ASN A 363 -25.93 13.65 10.66
C ASN A 363 -25.42 12.93 9.41
N VAL A 364 -24.10 12.86 9.24
CA VAL A 364 -23.45 12.18 8.11
C VAL A 364 -23.15 10.70 8.39
N PHE A 365 -23.52 10.18 9.56
CA PHE A 365 -23.47 8.76 9.91
C PHE A 365 -24.72 7.99 9.50
N ASP A 366 -25.67 8.66 8.86
CA ASP A 366 -26.87 8.08 8.26
C ASP A 366 -27.15 8.79 6.93
N ILE A 367 -28.04 8.24 6.12
CA ILE A 367 -28.50 8.87 4.89
C ILE A 367 -29.52 9.99 5.20
N GLY A 368 -29.67 10.93 4.27
CA GLY A 368 -30.66 12.01 4.37
C GLY A 368 -30.15 13.29 5.03
N TYR A 369 -28.84 13.45 5.19
CA TYR A 369 -28.24 14.77 5.48
C TYR A 369 -28.48 15.74 4.32
N ASN A 370 -28.56 17.03 4.66
CA ASN A 370 -28.79 18.10 3.69
C ASN A 370 -27.46 18.63 3.16
N TYR A 371 -27.46 19.08 1.92
CA TYR A 371 -26.28 19.67 1.29
C TYR A 371 -26.70 20.81 0.35
N ARG A 372 -25.88 21.87 0.31
CA ARG A 372 -26.07 23.02 -0.58
C ARG A 372 -24.77 23.37 -1.27
N LEU A 373 -24.80 23.45 -2.60
CA LEU A 373 -23.64 23.85 -3.40
C LEU A 373 -23.23 25.29 -3.06
N ILE A 374 -21.96 25.49 -2.75
CA ILE A 374 -21.33 26.79 -2.49
C ILE A 374 -20.58 27.25 -3.75
N SER A 375 -19.69 26.40 -4.27
CA SER A 375 -18.84 26.73 -5.40
C SER A 375 -18.44 25.50 -6.21
N LYS A 376 -18.12 25.74 -7.48
CA LYS A 376 -17.55 24.76 -8.39
C LYS A 376 -16.33 25.38 -9.07
N THR A 377 -15.23 24.64 -9.10
CA THR A 377 -13.99 25.07 -9.75
C THR A 377 -13.30 23.86 -10.37
N GLN A 378 -12.71 24.03 -11.54
CA GLN A 378 -11.91 22.98 -12.16
C GLN A 378 -10.44 23.17 -11.78
N LEU A 379 -9.81 22.09 -11.31
CA LEU A 379 -8.39 22.05 -10.97
C LEU A 379 -7.63 21.18 -11.96
N GLN A 380 -6.48 21.67 -12.42
CA GLN A 380 -5.59 20.88 -13.24
C GLN A 380 -4.83 19.86 -12.39
N LEU A 381 -4.49 18.73 -13.01
CA LEU A 381 -3.66 17.69 -12.41
C LEU A 381 -2.22 17.88 -12.91
N ASP A 382 -1.27 17.76 -11.99
CA ASP A 382 0.14 17.67 -12.33
C ASP A 382 0.47 16.22 -12.66
N TYR A 383 0.85 15.97 -13.91
CA TYR A 383 1.18 14.63 -14.38
C TYR A 383 2.68 14.39 -14.39
N ASN A 384 3.12 13.30 -13.77
CA ASN A 384 4.49 12.82 -13.87
C ASN A 384 4.53 11.55 -14.73
N TYR A 385 4.85 11.72 -16.00
CA TYR A 385 4.83 10.62 -16.95
C TYR A 385 5.94 9.58 -16.72
N ARG A 386 6.96 9.84 -15.88
CA ARG A 386 7.94 8.82 -15.46
C ARG A 386 7.28 7.64 -14.74
N ALA A 387 6.11 7.85 -14.11
CA ALA A 387 5.32 6.76 -13.55
C ALA A 387 4.93 5.70 -14.61
N LYS A 388 4.80 6.08 -15.89
CA LYS A 388 4.53 5.12 -16.99
C LYS A 388 5.75 4.24 -17.29
N GLU A 389 6.95 4.81 -17.20
CA GLU A 389 8.20 4.06 -17.31
C GLU A 389 8.34 3.08 -16.14
N GLU A 390 7.97 3.49 -14.93
CA GLU A 390 7.97 2.61 -13.76
C GLU A 390 7.03 1.42 -13.95
N VAL A 391 5.80 1.66 -14.43
CA VAL A 391 4.84 0.60 -14.76
C VAL A 391 5.38 -0.33 -15.85
N ALA A 392 6.01 0.21 -16.89
CA ALA A 392 6.64 -0.61 -17.92
C ALA A 392 7.77 -1.49 -17.36
N ALA A 393 8.59 -0.95 -16.44
CA ALA A 393 9.66 -1.68 -15.78
C ALA A 393 9.15 -2.81 -14.88
N LEU A 394 7.93 -2.71 -14.33
CA LEU A 394 7.31 -3.85 -13.63
C LEU A 394 7.19 -5.07 -14.54
N TYR A 395 6.87 -4.89 -15.82
CA TYR A 395 6.80 -6.01 -16.74
C TYR A 395 8.13 -6.76 -16.82
N GLU A 396 9.24 -6.02 -16.93
CA GLU A 396 10.59 -6.59 -16.99
C GLU A 396 11.00 -7.25 -15.66
N ILE A 397 10.65 -6.67 -14.52
CA ILE A 397 10.95 -7.27 -13.20
C ILE A 397 10.29 -8.65 -13.04
N TYR A 398 9.07 -8.83 -13.56
CA TYR A 398 8.29 -10.06 -13.36
C TYR A 398 8.27 -11.02 -14.55
N ASN A 399 8.68 -10.58 -15.74
CA ASN A 399 8.67 -11.38 -16.97
C ASN A 399 10.01 -11.36 -17.71
N GLY A 400 10.98 -10.55 -17.29
CA GLY A 400 12.34 -10.57 -17.81
C GLY A 400 13.09 -11.79 -17.31
N GLU A 401 13.91 -12.38 -18.19
CA GLU A 401 14.76 -13.56 -17.92
C GLU A 401 15.92 -13.27 -16.97
#